data_AF-A0A1D6EZU2-F1
#
_entry.id   AF-A0A1D6EZU2-F1
#
_cell.length_a   1.000
_cell.length_b   1.000
_cell.length_c   1.000
_cell.angle_alpha   90.00
_cell.angle_beta   90.00
_cell.angle_gamma   90.00
#
_symmetry.space_group_name_H-M   'P 1'
#
loop_
_entity.id
_entity.type
_entity.pdbx_description
1 polymer ?
#
loop_
_entity_poly.entity_id
_entity_poly.type
_entity_poly.pdbx_seq_one_letter_code
_entity_poly.pdbx_strand_id
1 'polypeptide(L)'
;MSAAASSEEAVKASKVLMVGAGGIGCELLKTLALSGFSDIHIIDLDTIEVSNLNRQFLFRQSHVGQSKAKVARDAVLKFRPNININPYHANVKDSHFNVDFFKQFNVVLNGLDNLDARRHVNRLCLAADVPLVESGTTGFLGQVTVHVKGKTECYECQPKPVPKSYPVCTITNTPSKFVHCIVWAKDLLFAKLFGDKKQDNDLNVHSKDDTSSKTDVFERSVDEDLEQYTQRIYDHVFGYNIEVALDNKETWKNRRKPNPIYIRDALPEDAVQQNGRSQDHVNEEQDPSAMVSLGLRNTQEIWSLADNSRVFLEALKLFFDKREKEIGSLIFDKDDQLAVEFVTAAANIRASSFGIPLHSLFEAKGVAGNIVHAVATTNAIIAGLIVIEAIKVLKGDYQDYRMTYCLEHPARKMLLMPVEPFEPSKSCYVCSETPLVLEVNTKTTKLREVIEKVIKGLG
;
A
#
# COMPACT_ATOMS: atom_id res chain seq x y z
N MET A 1 -48.17 -6.84 18.25
CA MET A 1 -47.38 -5.85 17.49
C MET A 1 -46.54 -5.08 18.49
N SER A 2 -45.24 -5.38 18.59
CA SER A 2 -44.30 -4.55 19.36
C SER A 2 -44.15 -3.22 18.65
N ALA A 3 -44.30 -2.10 19.36
CA ALA A 3 -43.93 -0.80 18.80
C ALA A 3 -42.46 -0.87 18.39
N ALA A 4 -42.15 -0.53 17.13
CA ALA A 4 -40.77 -0.41 16.70
C ALA A 4 -40.09 0.68 17.55
N ALA A 5 -38.95 0.35 18.15
CA ALA A 5 -38.15 1.34 18.89
C ALA A 5 -37.92 2.57 18.01
N SER A 6 -37.94 3.76 18.60
CA SER A 6 -37.61 4.97 17.85
C SER A 6 -36.20 4.85 17.29
N SER A 7 -35.92 5.55 16.18
CA SER A 7 -34.60 5.47 15.52
C SER A 7 -33.44 5.81 16.46
N GLU A 8 -33.70 6.67 17.44
CA GLU A 8 -32.74 7.11 18.44
C GLU A 8 -32.48 6.03 19.51
N GLU A 9 -33.51 5.29 19.93
CA GLU A 9 -33.38 4.15 20.85
C GLU A 9 -32.60 2.99 20.22
N ALA A 10 -32.90 2.66 18.96
CA ALA A 10 -32.20 1.60 18.23
C ALA A 10 -30.70 1.93 18.06
N VAL A 11 -30.38 3.19 17.71
CA VAL A 11 -29.00 3.66 17.61
C VAL A 11 -28.30 3.60 18.97
N LYS A 12 -28.94 4.11 20.02
CA LYS A 12 -28.34 4.15 21.36
C LYS A 12 -28.09 2.75 21.93
N ALA A 13 -28.98 1.79 21.67
CA ALA A 13 -28.86 0.41 22.13
C ALA A 13 -27.94 -0.45 21.25
N SER A 14 -27.57 0.03 20.06
CA SER A 14 -26.77 -0.75 19.12
C SER A 14 -25.31 -0.87 19.54
N LYS A 15 -24.75 -2.06 19.28
CA LYS A 15 -23.33 -2.36 19.38
C LYS A 15 -22.72 -2.43 17.98
N VAL A 16 -21.74 -1.58 17.70
CA VAL A 16 -21.16 -1.40 16.37
C VAL A 16 -19.69 -1.77 16.35
N LEU A 17 -19.25 -2.48 15.31
CA LEU A 17 -17.83 -2.71 15.03
C LEU A 17 -17.38 -1.82 13.88
N MET A 18 -16.33 -1.04 14.12
CA MET A 18 -15.63 -0.28 13.10
C MET A 18 -14.26 -0.91 12.85
N VAL A 19 -13.96 -1.25 11.59
CA VAL A 19 -12.67 -1.84 11.20
C VAL A 19 -11.88 -0.82 10.38
N GLY A 20 -10.77 -0.35 10.94
CA GLY A 20 -9.91 0.71 10.40
C GLY A 20 -10.21 2.08 11.00
N ALA A 21 -9.21 2.71 11.60
CA ALA A 21 -9.19 4.02 12.24
C ALA A 21 -8.37 5.07 11.43
N GLY A 22 -8.25 4.85 10.12
CA GLY A 22 -7.57 5.76 9.18
C GLY A 22 -8.41 7.00 8.81
N GLY A 23 -8.30 7.45 7.55
CA GLY A 23 -8.97 8.67 7.06
C GLY A 23 -10.49 8.65 7.22
N ILE A 24 -11.15 7.63 6.67
CA ILE A 24 -12.60 7.41 6.86
C ILE A 24 -12.89 7.13 8.32
N GLY A 25 -12.06 6.31 8.98
CA GLY A 25 -12.29 5.87 10.35
C GLY A 25 -12.37 6.99 11.39
N CYS A 26 -11.49 7.99 11.31
CA CYS A 26 -11.54 9.15 12.21
C CYS A 26 -12.85 9.95 12.07
N GLU A 27 -13.28 10.19 10.82
CA GLU A 27 -14.54 10.89 10.52
C GLU A 27 -15.75 10.06 10.94
N LEU A 28 -15.70 8.74 10.71
CA LEU A 28 -16.75 7.80 11.06
C LEU A 28 -16.95 7.74 12.58
N LEU A 29 -15.88 7.60 13.36
CA LEU A 29 -15.96 7.53 14.81
C LEU A 29 -16.57 8.80 15.41
N LYS A 30 -16.13 9.97 14.93
CA LYS A 30 -16.74 11.27 15.31
C LYS A 30 -18.22 11.30 14.97
N THR A 31 -18.58 10.90 13.76
CA THR A 31 -19.97 10.97 13.28
C THR A 31 -20.86 10.02 14.07
N LEU A 32 -20.44 8.77 14.32
CA LEU A 32 -21.15 7.82 15.18
C LEU A 32 -21.38 8.39 16.58
N ALA A 33 -20.33 8.91 17.22
CA ALA A 33 -20.41 9.45 18.57
C ALA A 33 -21.37 10.66 18.67
N LEU A 34 -21.40 11.52 17.65
CA LEU A 34 -22.31 12.66 17.58
C LEU A 34 -23.74 12.27 17.16
N SER A 35 -23.91 11.17 16.43
CA SER A 35 -25.21 10.62 16.01
C SER A 35 -25.89 9.75 17.07
N GLY A 36 -25.30 9.60 18.27
CA GLY A 36 -25.96 8.95 19.41
C GLY A 36 -25.59 7.48 19.63
N PHE A 37 -24.72 6.90 18.80
CA PHE A 37 -24.17 5.56 19.05
C PHE A 37 -23.39 5.56 20.36
N SER A 38 -23.61 4.53 21.18
CA SER A 38 -23.08 4.50 22.55
C SER A 38 -22.08 3.38 22.82
N ASP A 39 -22.12 2.27 22.07
CA ASP A 39 -21.21 1.13 22.22
C ASP A 39 -20.50 0.81 20.89
N ILE A 40 -19.23 1.22 20.80
CA ILE A 40 -18.41 1.15 19.58
C ILE A 40 -17.14 0.36 19.84
N HIS A 41 -16.87 -0.63 19.02
CA HIS A 41 -15.60 -1.36 18.99
C HIS A 41 -14.77 -0.90 17.79
N ILE A 42 -13.47 -0.69 17.97
CA ILE A 42 -12.56 -0.21 16.92
C ILE A 42 -11.40 -1.18 16.78
N ILE A 43 -11.16 -1.72 15.59
CA ILE A 43 -9.96 -2.52 15.30
C ILE A 43 -9.09 -1.76 14.31
N ASP A 44 -7.82 -1.54 14.64
CA ASP A 44 -6.81 -1.02 13.72
C ASP A 44 -5.44 -1.60 14.10
N LEU A 45 -4.63 -1.99 13.10
CA LEU A 45 -3.33 -2.63 13.31
C LEU A 45 -2.17 -1.64 13.33
N ASP A 46 -2.39 -0.39 12.90
CA ASP A 46 -1.33 0.57 12.65
C ASP A 46 -1.09 1.51 13.84
N THR A 47 0.12 2.07 13.82
CA THR A 47 0.50 3.25 14.59
C THR A 47 0.35 4.54 13.77
N ILE A 48 0.28 5.68 14.45
CA ILE A 48 0.12 7.00 13.84
C ILE A 48 1.45 7.46 13.23
N GLU A 49 1.38 7.97 12.00
CA GLU A 49 2.51 8.60 11.31
C GLU A 49 2.24 10.08 11.03
N VAL A 50 3.31 10.85 10.78
CA VAL A 50 3.20 12.27 10.38
C VAL A 50 2.38 12.43 9.10
N SER A 51 2.55 11.50 8.15
CA SER A 51 1.83 11.45 6.87
C SER A 51 0.31 11.39 7.03
N ASN A 52 -0.18 10.95 8.20
CA ASN A 52 -1.60 10.74 8.48
C ASN A 52 -2.31 12.03 8.92
N LEU A 53 -1.58 12.99 9.49
CA LEU A 53 -2.14 14.14 10.22
C LEU A 53 -2.92 15.13 9.35
N ASN A 54 -2.69 15.13 8.03
CA ASN A 54 -3.44 15.99 7.10
C ASN A 54 -4.90 15.57 6.90
N ARG A 55 -5.28 14.34 7.27
CA ARG A 55 -6.61 13.77 6.98
C ARG A 55 -7.18 12.89 8.09
N GLN A 56 -6.45 12.68 9.18
CA GLN A 56 -6.87 11.91 10.35
C GLN A 56 -6.90 12.83 11.57
N PHE A 57 -7.91 13.71 11.61
CA PHE A 57 -7.94 14.87 12.50
C PHE A 57 -8.05 14.54 14.01
N LEU A 58 -8.29 13.28 14.39
CA LEU A 58 -8.24 12.84 15.79
C LEU A 58 -6.79 12.77 16.32
N PHE A 59 -5.80 12.76 15.43
CA PHE A 59 -4.40 12.59 15.76
C PHE A 59 -3.66 13.94 15.79
N ARG A 60 -2.53 13.97 16.50
CA ARG A 60 -1.67 15.15 16.68
C ARG A 60 -0.23 14.70 16.54
N GLN A 61 0.68 15.64 16.31
CA GLN A 61 2.12 15.34 16.23
C GLN A 61 2.64 14.58 17.46
N SER A 62 2.14 14.92 18.66
CA SER A 62 2.50 14.24 19.90
C SER A 62 2.05 12.78 20.00
N HIS A 63 1.20 12.31 19.07
CA HIS A 63 0.68 10.94 19.06
C HIS A 63 1.42 10.03 18.07
N VAL A 64 2.40 10.53 17.32
CA VAL A 64 3.18 9.72 16.36
C VAL A 64 3.82 8.53 17.07
N GLY A 65 3.75 7.35 16.43
CA GLY A 65 4.19 6.07 16.98
C GLY A 65 3.18 5.37 17.91
N GLN A 66 2.08 6.03 18.30
CA GLN A 66 1.05 5.42 19.13
C GLN A 66 -0.04 4.74 18.30
N SER A 67 -0.78 3.80 18.90
CA SER A 67 -1.88 3.08 18.25
C SER A 67 -3.00 4.02 17.77
N LYS A 68 -3.40 3.89 16.50
CA LYS A 68 -4.53 4.65 15.94
C LYS A 68 -5.83 4.40 16.70
N ALA A 69 -6.16 3.13 16.97
CA ALA A 69 -7.40 2.76 17.66
C ALA A 69 -7.50 3.37 19.07
N LYS A 70 -6.42 3.29 19.86
CA LYS A 70 -6.41 3.81 21.24
C LYS A 70 -6.48 5.33 21.28
N VAL A 71 -5.68 6.02 20.46
CA VAL A 71 -5.68 7.49 20.42
C VAL A 71 -7.00 8.03 19.86
N ALA A 72 -7.61 7.35 18.88
CA ALA A 72 -8.92 7.74 18.35
C ALA A 72 -10.01 7.71 19.44
N ARG A 73 -10.04 6.65 20.26
CA ARG A 73 -10.90 6.59 21.46
C ARG A 73 -10.65 7.79 22.37
N ASP A 74 -9.40 8.00 22.76
CA ASP A 74 -9.05 9.03 23.76
C ASP A 74 -9.41 10.44 23.27
N ALA A 75 -9.26 10.68 21.96
CA ALA A 75 -9.70 11.93 21.35
C ALA A 75 -11.21 12.12 21.44
N VAL A 76 -12.01 11.08 21.21
CA VAL A 76 -13.48 11.16 21.30
C VAL A 76 -13.97 11.31 22.73
N LEU A 77 -13.35 10.62 23.69
CA LEU A 77 -13.70 10.73 25.11
C LEU A 77 -13.57 12.17 25.66
N LYS A 78 -12.72 13.02 25.05
CA LYS A 78 -12.60 14.43 25.42
C LYS A 78 -13.88 15.24 25.19
N PHE A 79 -14.67 14.89 24.18
CA PHE A 79 -15.91 15.61 23.84
C PHE A 79 -17.19 14.76 23.99
N ARG A 80 -17.05 13.44 24.21
CA ARG A 80 -18.14 12.51 24.57
C ARG A 80 -17.68 11.56 25.68
N PRO A 81 -17.57 12.01 26.95
CA PRO A 81 -16.96 11.22 28.02
C PRO A 81 -17.72 9.95 28.42
N ASN A 82 -19.03 9.88 28.15
CA ASN A 82 -19.89 8.77 28.57
C ASN A 82 -20.10 7.70 27.48
N ILE A 83 -19.41 7.82 26.33
CA ILE A 83 -19.50 6.82 25.26
C ILE A 83 -18.63 5.60 25.60
N ASN A 84 -19.14 4.40 25.35
CA ASN A 84 -18.35 3.17 25.47
C ASN A 84 -17.61 2.92 24.16
N ILE A 85 -16.28 3.02 24.19
CA ILE A 85 -15.43 2.72 23.05
C ILE A 85 -14.36 1.70 23.46
N ASN A 86 -14.37 0.54 22.79
CA ASN A 86 -13.42 -0.56 23.01
C ASN A 86 -12.39 -0.61 21.86
N PRO A 87 -11.16 -0.12 22.06
CA PRO A 87 -10.13 -0.10 21.02
C PRO A 87 -9.26 -1.36 21.06
N TYR A 88 -9.02 -1.94 19.89
CA TYR A 88 -8.10 -3.05 19.67
C TYR A 88 -6.99 -2.59 18.74
N HIS A 89 -5.75 -2.58 19.25
CA HIS A 89 -4.56 -2.45 18.42
C HIS A 89 -4.17 -3.84 17.94
N ALA A 90 -4.74 -4.29 16.83
CA ALA A 90 -4.66 -5.66 16.38
C ALA A 90 -5.01 -5.80 14.90
N ASN A 91 -4.60 -6.90 14.28
CA ASN A 91 -5.00 -7.23 12.93
C ASN A 91 -6.38 -7.90 12.97
N VAL A 92 -7.35 -7.43 12.18
CA VAL A 92 -8.69 -8.04 12.13
C VAL A 92 -8.66 -9.53 11.73
N LYS A 93 -7.57 -9.99 11.11
CA LYS A 93 -7.31 -11.40 10.76
C LYS A 93 -6.80 -12.25 11.91
N ASP A 94 -6.55 -11.66 13.08
CA ASP A 94 -6.13 -12.41 14.26
C ASP A 94 -7.24 -13.38 14.69
N SER A 95 -6.83 -14.60 15.07
CA SER A 95 -7.74 -15.73 15.32
C SER A 95 -8.84 -15.49 16.36
N HIS A 96 -8.68 -14.51 17.26
CA HIS A 96 -9.66 -14.16 18.27
C HIS A 96 -10.83 -13.31 17.72
N PHE A 97 -10.66 -12.64 16.58
CA PHE A 97 -11.74 -11.96 15.86
C PHE A 97 -12.49 -12.93 14.94
N ASN A 98 -12.98 -14.01 15.54
CA ASN A 98 -13.70 -15.06 14.83
C ASN A 98 -15.19 -14.73 14.61
N VAL A 99 -15.94 -15.68 14.04
CA VAL A 99 -17.38 -15.53 13.78
C VAL A 99 -18.17 -15.18 15.04
N ASP A 100 -17.85 -15.77 16.19
CA ASP A 100 -18.57 -15.50 17.44
C ASP A 100 -18.28 -14.10 17.99
N PHE A 101 -17.07 -13.59 17.78
CA PHE A 101 -16.78 -12.18 18.02
C PHE A 101 -17.63 -11.28 17.12
N PHE A 102 -17.82 -11.60 15.84
CA PHE A 102 -18.62 -10.77 14.93
C PHE A 102 -20.12 -10.79 15.26
N LYS A 103 -20.67 -11.94 15.68
CA LYS A 103 -22.09 -12.10 16.05
C LYS A 103 -22.59 -11.16 17.15
N GLN A 104 -21.71 -10.58 17.96
CA GLN A 104 -22.12 -9.67 19.04
C GLN A 104 -22.55 -8.28 18.53
N PHE A 105 -22.28 -7.95 17.27
CA PHE A 105 -22.52 -6.62 16.71
C PHE A 105 -23.82 -6.59 15.90
N ASN A 106 -24.51 -5.44 15.94
CA ASN A 106 -25.69 -5.20 15.12
C ASN A 106 -25.34 -4.82 13.68
N VAL A 107 -24.18 -4.19 13.48
CA VAL A 107 -23.66 -3.79 12.17
C VAL A 107 -22.14 -3.63 12.25
N VAL A 108 -21.45 -4.00 11.16
CA VAL A 108 -20.01 -3.79 10.96
C VAL A 108 -19.81 -2.69 9.92
N LEU A 109 -18.85 -1.79 10.16
CA LEU A 109 -18.56 -0.64 9.32
C LEU A 109 -17.08 -0.66 8.90
N ASN A 110 -16.81 -0.75 7.60
CA ASN A 110 -15.44 -0.79 7.07
C ASN A 110 -14.92 0.62 6.73
N GLY A 111 -13.73 0.92 7.28
CA GLY A 111 -12.87 2.05 6.93
C GLY A 111 -11.47 1.60 6.49
N LEU A 112 -11.37 0.39 5.92
CA LEU A 112 -10.14 -0.27 5.49
C LEU A 112 -9.62 0.27 4.15
N ASP A 113 -8.34 0.07 3.84
CA ASP A 113 -7.69 0.54 2.60
C ASP A 113 -7.12 -0.60 1.73
N ASN A 114 -7.14 -1.84 2.23
CA ASN A 114 -6.62 -3.01 1.51
C ASN A 114 -7.72 -4.04 1.20
N LEU A 115 -7.58 -4.69 0.05
CA LEU A 115 -8.57 -5.65 -0.49
C LEU A 115 -8.67 -6.93 0.36
N ASP A 116 -7.55 -7.46 0.83
CA ASP A 116 -7.49 -8.72 1.59
C ASP A 116 -8.25 -8.60 2.92
N ALA A 117 -8.04 -7.53 3.71
CA ALA A 117 -8.80 -7.31 4.94
C ALA A 117 -10.30 -7.08 4.67
N ARG A 118 -10.66 -6.36 3.59
CA ARG A 118 -12.06 -6.16 3.20
C ARG A 118 -12.76 -7.49 2.87
N ARG A 119 -12.09 -8.36 2.11
CA ARG A 119 -12.58 -9.73 1.80
C ARG A 119 -12.72 -10.56 3.08
N HIS A 120 -11.75 -10.49 3.97
CA HIS A 120 -11.80 -11.19 5.25
C HIS A 120 -13.01 -10.76 6.10
N VAL A 121 -13.21 -9.45 6.27
CA VAL A 121 -14.36 -8.90 7.01
C VAL A 121 -15.68 -9.26 6.33
N ASN A 122 -15.76 -9.16 4.99
CA ASN A 122 -16.92 -9.60 4.22
C ASN A 122 -17.32 -11.05 4.55
N ARG A 123 -16.35 -11.97 4.51
CA ARG A 123 -16.58 -13.39 4.80
C ARG A 123 -17.01 -13.62 6.26
N LEU A 124 -16.42 -12.91 7.21
CA LEU A 124 -16.82 -12.99 8.63
C LEU A 124 -18.24 -12.48 8.85
N CYS A 125 -18.63 -11.36 8.23
CA CYS A 125 -20.00 -10.82 8.30
C CYS A 125 -21.03 -11.79 7.70
N LEU A 126 -20.71 -12.41 6.55
CA LEU A 126 -21.56 -13.45 5.95
C LEU A 126 -21.69 -14.70 6.84
N ALA A 127 -20.61 -15.10 7.52
CA ALA A 127 -20.61 -16.25 8.42
C ALA A 127 -21.35 -15.96 9.74
N ALA A 128 -21.23 -14.73 10.25
CA ALA A 128 -21.88 -14.26 11.48
C ALA A 128 -23.34 -13.83 11.26
N ASP A 129 -23.77 -13.68 10.01
CA ASP A 129 -25.06 -13.11 9.63
C ASP A 129 -25.27 -11.68 10.17
N VAL A 130 -24.21 -10.87 10.07
CA VAL A 130 -24.20 -9.47 10.52
C VAL A 130 -24.09 -8.55 9.30
N PRO A 131 -24.95 -7.53 9.16
CA PRO A 131 -24.85 -6.55 8.08
C PRO A 131 -23.50 -5.84 8.06
N LEU A 132 -22.96 -5.63 6.85
CA LEU A 132 -21.73 -4.90 6.61
C LEU A 132 -22.02 -3.63 5.79
N VAL A 133 -21.59 -2.47 6.28
CA VAL A 133 -21.50 -1.24 5.48
C VAL A 133 -20.06 -1.07 5.03
N GLU A 134 -19.84 -1.21 3.72
CA GLU A 134 -18.53 -1.13 3.07
C GLU A 134 -18.35 0.24 2.43
N SER A 135 -17.11 0.74 2.40
CA SER A 135 -16.82 2.06 1.88
C SER A 135 -15.44 2.19 1.25
N GLY A 136 -15.22 3.23 0.44
CA GLY A 136 -13.90 3.52 -0.09
C GLY A 136 -13.79 4.94 -0.62
N THR A 137 -12.57 5.46 -0.66
CA THR A 137 -12.25 6.77 -1.20
C THR A 137 -11.01 6.71 -2.09
N THR A 138 -10.98 7.56 -3.12
CA THR A 138 -9.81 7.80 -3.97
C THR A 138 -9.91 9.21 -4.52
N GLY A 139 -9.08 10.13 -4.02
CA GLY A 139 -9.13 11.54 -4.37
C GLY A 139 -10.48 12.17 -3.99
N PHE A 140 -11.17 12.71 -5.00
CA PHE A 140 -12.52 13.28 -4.88
C PHE A 140 -13.65 12.24 -5.05
N LEU A 141 -13.30 11.00 -5.37
CA LEU A 141 -14.25 9.91 -5.56
C LEU A 141 -14.42 9.11 -4.28
N GLY A 142 -15.60 8.54 -4.10
CA GLY A 142 -15.84 7.55 -3.06
C GLY A 142 -17.16 6.81 -3.23
N GLN A 143 -17.38 5.81 -2.39
CA GLN A 143 -18.60 5.01 -2.41
C GLN A 143 -18.93 4.44 -1.04
N VAL A 144 -20.23 4.19 -0.82
CA VAL A 144 -20.77 3.43 0.31
C VAL A 144 -21.75 2.40 -0.23
N THR A 145 -21.70 1.18 0.31
CA THR A 145 -22.63 0.10 -0.05
C THR A 145 -22.98 -0.74 1.18
N VAL A 146 -24.14 -1.40 1.13
CA VAL A 146 -24.66 -2.23 2.22
C VAL A 146 -24.74 -3.68 1.75
N HIS A 147 -24.07 -4.55 2.50
CA HIS A 147 -24.01 -5.99 2.26
C HIS A 147 -24.78 -6.74 3.36
N VAL A 148 -25.87 -7.41 2.96
CA VAL A 148 -26.70 -8.24 3.84
C VAL A 148 -26.89 -9.60 3.20
N LYS A 149 -26.52 -10.65 3.94
CA LYS A 149 -26.57 -12.03 3.48
C LYS A 149 -27.95 -12.39 2.92
N GLY A 150 -27.96 -12.96 1.72
CA GLY A 150 -29.18 -13.39 1.03
C GLY A 150 -30.11 -12.27 0.55
N LYS A 151 -29.78 -10.99 0.79
CA LYS A 151 -30.61 -9.85 0.36
C LYS A 151 -29.90 -8.96 -0.64
N THR A 152 -28.63 -8.63 -0.41
CA THR A 152 -27.81 -7.83 -1.32
C THR A 152 -26.56 -8.60 -1.70
N GLU A 153 -25.91 -8.19 -2.80
CA GLU A 153 -24.62 -8.74 -3.18
C GLU A 153 -23.61 -8.62 -2.05
N CYS A 154 -22.71 -9.60 -1.89
CA CYS A 154 -21.57 -9.45 -1.00
C CYS A 154 -20.46 -8.64 -1.68
N TYR A 155 -19.44 -8.24 -0.91
CA TYR A 155 -18.33 -7.46 -1.44
C TYR A 155 -17.62 -8.14 -2.64
N GLU A 156 -17.60 -9.48 -2.65
CA GLU A 156 -16.89 -10.33 -3.62
C GLU A 156 -17.77 -10.82 -4.78
N CYS A 157 -19.03 -10.39 -4.89
CA CYS A 157 -19.89 -10.71 -6.04
C CYS A 157 -19.34 -10.12 -7.34
N GLN A 158 -18.84 -8.89 -7.29
CA GLN A 158 -18.23 -8.22 -8.43
C GLN A 158 -16.71 -8.32 -8.35
N PRO A 159 -16.04 -8.73 -9.43
CA PRO A 159 -14.58 -8.76 -9.47
C PRO A 159 -14.04 -7.34 -9.24
N LYS A 160 -13.15 -7.20 -8.26
CA LYS A 160 -12.44 -5.94 -8.02
C LYS A 160 -11.21 -5.88 -8.93
N PRO A 161 -10.82 -4.68 -9.40
CA PRO A 161 -9.59 -4.53 -10.17
C PRO A 161 -8.42 -5.10 -9.38
N VAL A 162 -7.77 -6.13 -9.93
CA VAL A 162 -6.56 -6.71 -9.34
C VAL A 162 -5.45 -5.65 -9.43
N PRO A 163 -4.57 -5.51 -8.43
CA PRO A 163 -3.37 -4.70 -8.57
C PRO A 163 -2.66 -5.03 -9.89
N LYS A 164 -2.22 -4.01 -10.63
CA LYS A 164 -1.58 -4.21 -11.94
C LYS A 164 -0.29 -5.01 -11.74
N SER A 165 -0.33 -6.29 -12.09
CA SER A 165 0.86 -7.12 -12.22
C SER A 165 1.46 -6.91 -13.60
N TYR A 166 2.76 -6.62 -13.64
CA TYR A 166 3.51 -6.48 -14.89
C TYR A 166 4.23 -7.79 -15.20
N PRO A 167 4.28 -8.24 -16.47
CA PRO A 167 5.05 -9.42 -16.82
C PRO A 167 6.53 -9.25 -16.43
N VAL A 168 7.14 -10.27 -15.82
CA VAL A 168 8.54 -10.24 -15.38
C VAL A 168 9.47 -9.80 -16.51
N CYS A 169 9.30 -10.33 -17.72
CA CYS A 169 10.10 -9.95 -18.90
C CYS A 169 10.00 -8.45 -19.25
N THR A 170 8.87 -7.80 -18.95
CA THR A 170 8.69 -6.36 -19.15
C THR A 170 9.46 -5.56 -18.10
N ILE A 171 9.51 -6.06 -16.86
CA ILE A 171 10.25 -5.43 -15.76
C ILE A 171 11.77 -5.60 -15.96
N THR A 172 12.22 -6.81 -16.29
CA THR A 172 13.65 -7.17 -16.35
C THR A 172 14.33 -6.72 -17.65
N ASN A 173 13.66 -6.87 -18.79
CA ASN A 173 14.32 -6.71 -20.10
C ASN A 173 13.82 -5.53 -20.91
N THR A 174 12.51 -5.25 -20.90
CA THR A 174 11.92 -4.25 -21.80
C THR A 174 10.92 -3.31 -21.12
N PRO A 175 11.36 -2.48 -20.16
CA PRO A 175 10.48 -1.47 -19.57
C PRO A 175 10.10 -0.42 -20.60
N SER A 176 8.91 0.15 -20.47
CA SER A 176 8.34 1.15 -21.39
C SER A 176 7.58 2.27 -20.68
N LYS A 177 7.39 2.14 -19.36
CA LYS A 177 6.73 3.12 -18.50
C LYS A 177 7.54 3.25 -17.23
N PHE A 178 7.51 4.43 -16.61
CA PHE A 178 8.25 4.70 -15.38
C PHE A 178 7.91 3.73 -14.24
N VAL A 179 6.63 3.33 -14.11
CA VAL A 179 6.19 2.31 -13.16
C VAL A 179 6.93 0.97 -13.31
N HIS A 180 7.33 0.58 -14.52
CA HIS A 180 8.13 -0.65 -14.70
C HIS A 180 9.53 -0.49 -14.09
N CYS A 181 10.13 0.69 -14.19
CA CYS A 181 11.43 1.00 -13.59
C CYS A 181 11.34 1.06 -12.05
N ILE A 182 10.25 1.59 -11.51
CA ILE A 182 9.99 1.61 -10.06
C ILE A 182 9.80 0.19 -9.52
N VAL A 183 8.98 -0.65 -10.17
CA VAL A 183 8.80 -2.06 -9.79
C VAL A 183 10.13 -2.81 -9.86
N TRP A 184 10.94 -2.59 -10.90
CA TRP A 184 12.28 -3.16 -10.98
C TRP A 184 13.20 -2.71 -9.83
N ALA A 185 13.22 -1.41 -9.54
CA ALA A 185 14.10 -0.86 -8.49
C ALA A 185 13.70 -1.34 -7.09
N LYS A 186 12.39 -1.41 -6.83
CA LYS A 186 11.81 -1.80 -5.55
C LYS A 186 11.82 -3.32 -5.32
N ASP A 187 11.26 -4.09 -6.25
CA ASP A 187 10.97 -5.51 -6.02
C ASP A 187 12.15 -6.42 -6.42
N LEU A 188 13.07 -5.93 -7.26
CA LEU A 188 14.24 -6.70 -7.69
C LEU A 188 15.54 -6.13 -7.11
N LEU A 189 15.90 -4.89 -7.42
CA LEU A 189 17.20 -4.34 -7.02
C LEU A 189 17.32 -4.12 -5.51
N PHE A 190 16.36 -3.42 -4.90
CA PHE A 190 16.35 -3.17 -3.45
C PHE A 190 16.28 -4.49 -2.66
N ALA A 191 15.39 -5.41 -3.06
CA ALA A 191 15.28 -6.73 -2.44
C ALA A 191 16.58 -7.54 -2.56
N LYS A 192 17.28 -7.47 -3.70
CA LYS A 192 18.57 -8.16 -3.90
C LYS A 192 19.68 -7.62 -3.00
N LEU A 193 19.76 -6.30 -2.86
CA LEU A 193 20.83 -5.62 -2.12
C LEU A 193 20.61 -5.64 -0.61
N PHE A 194 19.36 -5.53 -0.16
CA PHE A 194 19.04 -5.25 1.25
C PHE A 194 18.10 -6.28 1.89
N GLY A 195 17.35 -7.04 1.09
CA GLY A 195 16.37 -8.02 1.56
C GLY A 195 16.96 -9.39 1.92
N ASP A 196 16.08 -10.37 2.15
CA ASP A 196 16.48 -11.73 2.53
C ASP A 196 17.24 -12.44 1.39
N LYS A 197 18.52 -12.71 1.63
CA LYS A 197 19.43 -13.39 0.68
C LYS A 197 18.96 -14.78 0.26
N LYS A 198 18.04 -15.41 1.00
CA LYS A 198 17.48 -16.72 0.67
C LYS A 198 16.34 -16.64 -0.34
N GLN A 199 15.79 -15.45 -0.60
CA GLN A 199 14.78 -15.25 -1.63
C GLN A 199 15.46 -15.10 -2.98
N ASP A 200 15.16 -16.05 -3.87
CA ASP A 200 15.56 -15.95 -5.27
C ASP A 200 14.73 -14.85 -5.95
N ASN A 201 15.34 -14.05 -6.82
CA ASN A 201 14.64 -13.00 -7.54
C ASN A 201 15.06 -12.91 -9.01
N ASP A 202 14.16 -12.39 -9.85
CA ASP A 202 14.35 -12.33 -11.30
C ASP A 202 15.32 -11.22 -11.76
N LEU A 203 16.16 -10.69 -10.86
CA LEU A 203 17.19 -9.75 -11.26
C LEU A 203 18.25 -10.51 -12.04
N ASN A 204 18.46 -10.17 -13.32
CA ASN A 204 19.40 -10.86 -14.20
C ASN A 204 20.81 -10.89 -13.57
N VAL A 205 21.21 -12.00 -12.94
CA VAL A 205 22.58 -12.27 -12.49
C VAL A 205 23.26 -13.08 -13.59
N HIS A 206 23.70 -12.41 -14.66
CA HIS A 206 24.47 -13.09 -15.69
C HIS A 206 25.96 -12.93 -15.40
N SER A 207 26.57 -13.89 -14.71
CA SER A 207 28.02 -14.07 -14.79
C SER A 207 28.31 -14.86 -16.08
N LYS A 208 28.91 -14.22 -17.08
CA LYS A 208 29.64 -14.98 -18.12
C LYS A 208 30.83 -15.64 -17.41
N ASP A 209 30.62 -16.84 -16.89
CA ASP A 209 31.60 -17.94 -16.80
C ASP A 209 31.06 -19.05 -15.90
N ASP A 210 30.75 -20.19 -16.54
CA ASP A 210 30.21 -21.40 -15.92
C ASP A 210 31.31 -22.29 -15.30
N THR A 211 32.45 -21.71 -14.92
CA THR A 211 33.56 -22.45 -14.31
C THR A 211 34.39 -21.57 -13.36
N SER A 212 34.35 -21.95 -12.08
CA SER A 212 35.24 -21.59 -10.95
C SER A 212 34.89 -20.38 -10.06
N SER A 213 34.68 -20.69 -8.76
CA SER A 213 34.56 -19.82 -7.56
C SER A 213 33.44 -18.75 -7.53
N LYS A 214 32.43 -19.04 -6.71
CA LYS A 214 31.21 -18.25 -6.43
C LYS A 214 31.48 -17.00 -5.60
N THR A 215 31.24 -15.82 -6.17
CA THR A 215 30.89 -14.61 -5.40
C THR A 215 29.78 -13.91 -6.17
N ASP A 216 28.62 -13.79 -5.55
CA ASP A 216 27.50 -13.02 -6.10
C ASP A 216 27.96 -11.57 -6.28
N VAL A 217 27.74 -10.98 -7.46
CA VAL A 217 28.16 -9.59 -7.74
C VAL A 217 27.51 -8.61 -6.77
N PHE A 218 26.37 -8.96 -6.18
CA PHE A 218 25.71 -8.14 -5.16
C PHE A 218 26.26 -8.33 -3.75
N GLU A 219 27.30 -9.16 -3.57
CA GLU A 219 28.01 -9.30 -2.30
C GLU A 219 29.27 -8.43 -2.27
N ARG A 220 29.44 -7.73 -1.15
CA ARG A 220 30.65 -6.96 -0.87
C ARG A 220 31.75 -7.89 -0.38
N SER A 221 32.93 -7.80 -0.98
CA SER A 221 34.09 -8.57 -0.52
C SER A 221 34.68 -7.97 0.77
N VAL A 222 35.31 -8.79 1.60
CA VAL A 222 35.85 -8.35 2.91
C VAL A 222 36.91 -7.25 2.76
N ASP A 223 37.70 -7.31 1.70
CA ASP A 223 38.78 -6.35 1.41
C ASP A 223 38.34 -5.19 0.49
N GLU A 224 37.07 -5.14 0.11
CA GLU A 224 36.54 -4.14 -0.81
C GLU A 224 36.06 -2.90 -0.05
N ASP A 225 36.65 -1.75 -0.40
CA ASP A 225 36.19 -0.47 0.12
C ASP A 225 34.76 -0.17 -0.34
N LEU A 226 34.00 0.55 0.50
CA LEU A 226 32.59 0.81 0.22
C LEU A 226 32.41 1.65 -1.05
N GLU A 227 33.32 2.58 -1.34
CA GLU A 227 33.26 3.36 -2.56
C GLU A 227 33.43 2.47 -3.80
N GLN A 228 34.42 1.58 -3.78
CA GLN A 228 34.66 0.62 -4.86
C GLN A 228 33.46 -0.30 -5.06
N TYR A 229 32.89 -0.82 -3.96
CA TYR A 229 31.68 -1.63 -3.99
C TYR A 229 30.52 -0.89 -4.65
N THR A 230 30.22 0.34 -4.22
CA THR A 230 29.08 1.10 -4.76
C THR A 230 29.24 1.41 -6.25
N GLN A 231 30.45 1.75 -6.70
CA GLN A 231 30.75 1.97 -8.12
C GLN A 231 30.60 0.69 -8.94
N ARG A 232 31.10 -0.44 -8.43
CA ARG A 232 30.95 -1.75 -9.08
C ARG A 232 29.50 -2.15 -9.24
N ILE A 233 28.67 -1.95 -8.22
CA ILE A 233 27.23 -2.21 -8.29
C ILE A 233 26.57 -1.30 -9.34
N TYR A 234 26.90 -0.02 -9.35
CA TYR A 234 26.38 0.93 -10.35
C TYR A 234 26.67 0.46 -11.77
N ASP A 235 27.95 0.23 -12.08
CA ASP A 235 28.40 -0.14 -13.42
C ASP A 235 27.86 -1.51 -13.85
N HIS A 236 27.75 -2.46 -12.91
CA HIS A 236 27.16 -3.76 -13.20
C HIS A 236 25.68 -3.65 -13.55
N VAL A 237 24.92 -2.91 -12.73
CA VAL A 237 23.46 -2.84 -12.83
C VAL A 237 22.99 -1.96 -14.00
N PHE A 238 23.62 -0.82 -14.24
CA PHE A 238 23.20 0.16 -15.24
C PHE A 238 24.06 0.15 -16.51
N GLY A 239 25.27 -0.40 -16.46
CA GLY A 239 26.15 -0.61 -17.60
C GLY A 239 26.05 -2.04 -18.14
N TYR A 240 26.74 -2.97 -17.48
CA TYR A 240 26.93 -4.35 -17.94
C TYR A 240 25.60 -5.09 -18.20
N ASN A 241 24.64 -5.03 -17.27
CA ASN A 241 23.35 -5.70 -17.46
C ASN A 241 22.55 -5.15 -18.65
N ILE A 242 22.74 -3.87 -18.99
CA ILE A 242 22.12 -3.27 -20.19
C ILE A 242 22.84 -3.74 -21.46
N GLU A 243 24.17 -3.90 -21.44
CA GLU A 243 24.90 -4.50 -22.55
C GLU A 243 24.50 -5.95 -22.81
N VAL A 244 24.36 -6.76 -21.75
CA VAL A 244 23.87 -8.14 -21.88
C VAL A 244 22.45 -8.16 -22.45
N ALA A 245 21.59 -7.22 -22.05
CA ALA A 245 20.27 -7.10 -22.64
C ALA A 245 20.32 -6.74 -24.14
N LEU A 246 21.30 -5.96 -24.58
CA LEU A 246 21.50 -5.58 -25.99
C LEU A 246 21.94 -6.75 -26.89
N ASP A 247 22.57 -7.79 -26.34
CA ASP A 247 23.00 -8.98 -27.09
C ASP A 247 21.82 -9.70 -27.76
N ASN A 248 20.60 -9.58 -27.21
CA ASN A 248 19.38 -10.12 -27.79
C ASN A 248 18.86 -9.24 -28.96
N LYS A 249 19.50 -9.38 -30.12
CA LYS A 249 19.22 -8.58 -31.33
C LYS A 249 17.76 -8.64 -31.79
N GLU A 250 17.07 -9.76 -31.62
CA GLU A 250 15.65 -9.91 -32.00
C GLU A 250 14.73 -8.99 -31.19
N THR A 251 15.00 -8.84 -29.89
CA THR A 251 14.20 -8.00 -28.98
C THR A 251 14.20 -6.53 -29.41
N TRP A 252 15.31 -6.06 -29.98
CA TRP A 252 15.54 -4.65 -30.29
C TRP A 252 15.30 -4.27 -31.75
N LYS A 253 14.81 -5.18 -32.61
CA LYS A 253 14.53 -4.87 -34.02
C LYS A 253 13.53 -3.74 -34.20
N ASN A 254 12.46 -3.75 -33.40
CA ASN A 254 11.34 -2.81 -33.48
C ASN A 254 11.19 -1.95 -32.22
N ARG A 255 12.25 -1.84 -31.42
CA ARG A 255 12.25 -1.11 -30.14
C ARG A 255 13.44 -0.18 -30.06
N ARG A 256 13.32 0.91 -29.30
CA ARG A 256 14.46 1.75 -28.96
C ARG A 256 15.46 0.91 -28.17
N LYS A 257 16.71 0.87 -28.64
CA LYS A 257 17.80 0.20 -27.93
C LYS A 257 18.11 0.96 -26.64
N PRO A 258 18.26 0.27 -25.50
CA PRO A 258 18.69 0.91 -24.28
C PRO A 258 20.15 1.36 -24.40
N ASN A 259 20.51 2.41 -23.65
CA ASN A 259 21.88 2.89 -23.55
C ASN A 259 22.47 2.45 -22.19
N PRO A 260 23.59 1.70 -22.18
CA PRO A 260 24.35 1.46 -20.97
C PRO A 260 24.79 2.78 -20.34
N ILE A 261 24.73 2.87 -19.02
CA ILE A 261 25.17 4.05 -18.28
C ILE A 261 26.22 3.59 -17.27
N TYR A 262 27.48 3.93 -17.54
CA TYR A 262 28.58 3.75 -16.59
C TYR A 262 28.77 5.01 -15.77
N ILE A 263 29.36 4.86 -14.58
CA ILE A 263 29.57 5.97 -13.65
C ILE A 263 30.37 7.12 -14.29
N ARG A 264 31.39 6.78 -15.09
CA ARG A 264 32.22 7.75 -15.83
C ARG A 264 31.43 8.61 -16.81
N ASP A 265 30.34 8.07 -17.34
CA ASP A 265 29.48 8.75 -18.31
C ASP A 265 28.44 9.62 -17.60
N ALA A 266 28.01 9.20 -16.40
CA ALA A 266 27.03 9.91 -15.58
C ALA A 266 27.66 11.03 -14.73
N LEU A 267 28.93 10.89 -14.33
CA LEU A 267 29.68 11.81 -13.47
C LEU A 267 31.06 12.10 -14.10
N PRO A 268 31.16 13.02 -15.08
CA PRO A 268 32.43 13.43 -15.65
C PRO A 268 33.32 14.06 -14.56
N GLU A 269 34.64 13.81 -14.61
CA GLU A 269 35.62 14.30 -13.60
C GLU A 269 35.56 15.83 -13.38
N ASP A 270 35.13 16.58 -14.40
CA ASP A 270 34.97 18.04 -14.36
C ASP A 270 33.83 18.52 -13.44
N ALA A 271 32.92 17.63 -13.02
CA ALA A 271 31.81 17.95 -12.12
C ALA A 271 32.14 17.80 -10.63
N VAL A 272 33.37 17.39 -10.28
CA VAL A 272 33.79 17.11 -8.89
C VAL A 272 34.33 18.36 -8.17
N GLN A 273 34.52 19.49 -8.87
CA GLN A 273 34.87 20.77 -8.24
C GLN A 273 33.65 21.69 -8.09
N GLN A 274 32.78 21.39 -7.12
CA GLN A 274 32.10 22.36 -6.25
C GLN A 274 31.03 21.64 -5.42
N ASN A 275 31.39 21.31 -4.17
CA ASN A 275 30.65 21.81 -3.01
C ASN A 275 31.48 21.46 -1.77
N GLY A 276 31.91 22.49 -1.06
CA GLY A 276 32.66 22.35 0.17
C GLY A 276 31.91 21.49 1.17
N ARG A 277 32.66 20.67 1.91
CA ARG A 277 32.21 20.11 3.19
C ARG A 277 31.78 21.25 4.11
N SER A 278 30.52 21.64 4.07
CA SER A 278 29.88 22.27 5.22
C SER A 278 29.49 21.13 6.16
N GLN A 279 30.34 20.87 7.15
CA GLN A 279 29.91 20.15 8.34
C GLN A 279 28.93 21.04 9.10
N ASP A 280 27.68 21.09 8.65
CA ASP A 280 26.60 21.51 9.52
C ASP A 280 26.26 20.30 10.40
N HIS A 281 26.45 20.46 11.70
CA HIS A 281 26.08 19.49 12.72
C HIS A 281 24.59 19.16 12.61
N VAL A 282 24.25 18.06 11.92
CA VAL A 282 22.90 17.49 11.94
C VAL A 282 22.79 16.59 13.16
N ASN A 283 21.80 16.88 14.00
CA ASN A 283 21.47 16.12 15.21
C ASN A 283 21.40 14.61 14.93
N GLU A 284 22.00 13.79 15.80
CA GLU A 284 22.11 12.33 15.71
C GLU A 284 20.77 11.55 15.75
N GLU A 285 19.62 12.24 15.77
CA GLU A 285 18.28 11.65 15.93
C GLU A 285 17.40 11.68 14.66
N GLN A 286 17.91 12.12 13.50
CA GLN A 286 17.15 12.10 12.24
C GLN A 286 17.52 10.90 11.37
N ASP A 287 16.51 10.31 10.73
CA ASP A 287 16.69 9.21 9.78
C ASP A 287 17.66 9.60 8.65
N PRO A 288 18.54 8.68 8.22
CA PRO A 288 19.54 8.98 7.19
C PRO A 288 18.87 9.37 5.86
N SER A 289 19.38 10.42 5.21
CA SER A 289 18.93 10.89 3.91
C SER A 289 20.11 11.23 3.01
N ALA A 290 20.18 10.59 1.84
CA ALA A 290 21.16 10.85 0.80
C ALA A 290 20.90 12.19 0.12
N MET A 291 19.63 12.54 -0.15
CA MET A 291 19.31 13.82 -0.80
C MET A 291 19.78 15.01 0.07
N VAL A 292 19.54 14.96 1.39
CA VAL A 292 19.96 16.00 2.32
C VAL A 292 21.48 16.08 2.41
N SER A 293 22.16 14.93 2.47
CA SER A 293 23.63 14.84 2.50
C SER A 293 24.28 15.45 1.27
N LEU A 294 23.59 15.42 0.12
CA LEU A 294 24.02 16.00 -1.15
C LEU A 294 23.53 17.46 -1.36
N GLY A 295 22.82 18.04 -0.39
CA GLY A 295 22.29 19.40 -0.47
C GLY A 295 21.02 19.55 -1.32
N LEU A 296 20.41 18.44 -1.75
CA LEU A 296 19.14 18.42 -2.48
C LEU A 296 17.99 18.52 -1.46
N ARG A 297 17.13 19.54 -1.60
CA ARG A 297 16.04 19.80 -0.62
C ARG A 297 14.64 19.70 -1.20
N ASN A 298 14.48 19.90 -2.51
CA ASN A 298 13.17 19.92 -3.15
C ASN A 298 12.79 18.53 -3.68
N THR A 299 11.80 17.89 -3.06
CA THR A 299 11.31 16.56 -3.44
C THR A 299 10.49 16.55 -4.73
N GLN A 300 10.03 17.72 -5.21
CA GLN A 300 9.23 17.85 -6.44
C GLN A 300 10.09 18.16 -7.66
N GLU A 301 11.37 18.45 -7.48
CA GLU A 301 12.28 18.70 -8.58
C GLU A 301 12.73 17.37 -9.21
N ILE A 302 12.77 17.33 -10.54
CA ILE A 302 13.25 16.15 -11.27
C ILE A 302 14.77 16.19 -11.28
N TRP A 303 15.39 15.27 -10.58
CA TRP A 303 16.84 15.11 -10.53
C TRP A 303 17.41 14.78 -11.92
N SER A 304 18.54 15.38 -12.26
CA SER A 304 19.30 15.04 -13.48
C SER A 304 19.89 13.63 -13.39
N LEU A 305 20.41 13.09 -14.50
CA LEU A 305 21.10 11.79 -14.46
C LEU A 305 22.29 11.80 -13.47
N ALA A 306 23.04 12.91 -13.42
CA ALA A 306 24.15 13.09 -12.49
C ALA A 306 23.65 13.13 -11.03
N ASP A 307 22.55 13.84 -10.75
CA ASP A 307 21.95 13.89 -9.41
C ASP A 307 21.44 12.52 -8.96
N ASN A 308 20.69 11.82 -9.81
CA ASN A 308 20.23 10.47 -9.49
C ASN A 308 21.42 9.52 -9.25
N SER A 309 22.50 9.65 -10.02
CA SER A 309 23.70 8.83 -9.83
C SER A 309 24.39 9.12 -8.50
N ARG A 310 24.50 10.39 -8.11
CA ARG A 310 25.02 10.79 -6.79
C ARG A 310 24.13 10.26 -5.66
N VAL A 311 22.81 10.44 -5.75
CA VAL A 311 21.86 9.96 -4.74
C VAL A 311 21.89 8.44 -4.62
N PHE A 312 21.98 7.70 -5.73
CA PHE A 312 22.09 6.24 -5.70
C PHE A 312 23.33 5.77 -4.95
N LEU A 313 24.50 6.34 -5.27
CA LEU A 313 25.77 5.99 -4.62
C LEU A 313 25.75 6.34 -3.14
N GLU A 314 25.28 7.54 -2.79
CA GLU A 314 25.22 8.00 -1.40
C GLU A 314 24.20 7.20 -0.58
N ALA A 315 23.03 6.88 -1.13
CA ALA A 315 22.05 6.05 -0.45
C ALA A 315 22.60 4.65 -0.18
N LEU A 316 23.29 4.05 -1.16
CA LEU A 316 23.95 2.76 -0.99
C LEU A 316 25.02 2.84 0.11
N LYS A 317 25.85 3.88 0.14
CA LYS A 317 26.83 4.11 1.22
C LYS A 317 26.14 4.20 2.60
N LEU A 318 25.10 5.02 2.72
CA LEU A 318 24.37 5.19 3.98
C LEU A 318 23.72 3.90 4.48
N PHE A 319 23.19 3.05 3.60
CA PHE A 319 22.67 1.74 4.01
C PHE A 319 23.75 0.86 4.65
N PHE A 320 24.93 0.78 4.04
CA PHE A 320 26.03 -0.05 4.55
C PHE A 320 26.75 0.58 5.75
N ASP A 321 26.81 1.90 5.86
CA ASP A 321 27.48 2.58 6.98
C ASP A 321 26.59 2.74 8.22
N LYS A 322 25.30 3.02 8.03
CA LYS A 322 24.38 3.34 9.14
C LYS A 322 23.40 2.22 9.46
N ARG A 323 23.09 1.35 8.51
CA ARG A 323 22.02 0.34 8.61
C ARG A 323 22.48 -1.08 8.29
N GLU A 324 23.79 -1.35 8.43
CA GLU A 324 24.40 -2.65 8.12
C GLU A 324 23.67 -3.83 8.79
N LYS A 325 23.23 -3.64 10.04
CA LYS A 325 22.55 -4.67 10.84
C LYS A 325 21.17 -5.06 10.32
N GLU A 326 20.55 -4.20 9.52
CA GLU A 326 19.21 -4.43 8.96
C GLU A 326 19.28 -5.17 7.61
N ILE A 327 20.43 -5.10 6.93
CA ILE A 327 20.68 -5.77 5.66
C ILE A 327 20.49 -7.29 5.81
N GLY A 328 19.74 -7.88 4.90
CA GLY A 328 19.30 -9.28 4.99
C GLY A 328 17.86 -9.43 5.50
N SER A 329 17.23 -8.34 5.96
CA SER A 329 15.86 -8.37 6.48
C SER A 329 15.01 -7.17 6.03
N LEU A 330 15.58 -6.24 5.25
CA LEU A 330 14.86 -5.04 4.81
C LEU A 330 13.80 -5.38 3.78
N ILE A 331 12.61 -4.81 4.00
CA ILE A 331 11.52 -4.79 3.04
C ILE A 331 11.30 -3.31 2.71
N PHE A 332 11.06 -3.00 1.43
CA PHE A 332 10.81 -1.62 1.05
C PHE A 332 9.61 -1.05 1.81
N ASP A 333 9.83 0.09 2.46
CA ASP A 333 8.81 0.91 3.08
C ASP A 333 8.77 2.27 2.38
N LYS A 334 7.57 2.74 2.04
CA LYS A 334 7.37 4.06 1.40
C LYS A 334 7.60 5.21 2.37
N ASP A 335 7.59 4.95 3.68
CA ASP A 335 7.80 5.95 4.72
C ASP A 335 9.23 5.96 5.23
N ASP A 336 10.07 5.02 4.78
CA ASP A 336 11.53 5.05 4.89
C ASP A 336 12.12 5.97 3.82
N GLN A 337 12.61 7.13 4.26
CA GLN A 337 13.14 8.17 3.38
C GLN A 337 14.33 7.67 2.54
N LEU A 338 15.28 6.94 3.15
CA LEU A 338 16.47 6.44 2.46
C LEU A 338 16.10 5.39 1.39
N ALA A 339 15.16 4.50 1.72
CA ALA A 339 14.67 3.49 0.78
C ALA A 339 13.97 4.12 -0.43
N VAL A 340 13.14 5.15 -0.21
CA VAL A 340 12.46 5.88 -1.29
C VAL A 340 13.45 6.64 -2.18
N GLU A 341 14.46 7.28 -1.58
CA GLU A 341 15.53 7.95 -2.33
C GLU A 341 16.32 6.96 -3.20
N PHE A 342 16.71 5.80 -2.65
CA PHE A 342 17.38 4.74 -3.39
C PHE A 342 16.53 4.23 -4.57
N VAL A 343 15.26 3.89 -4.33
CA VAL A 343 14.36 3.36 -5.36
C VAL A 343 14.11 4.39 -6.46
N THR A 344 13.96 5.66 -6.09
CA THR A 344 13.76 6.75 -7.05
C THR A 344 14.98 6.92 -7.94
N ALA A 345 16.16 7.02 -7.33
CA ALA A 345 17.41 7.20 -8.05
C ALA A 345 17.66 6.04 -9.03
N ALA A 346 17.52 4.80 -8.54
CA ALA A 346 17.69 3.60 -9.37
C ALA A 346 16.66 3.54 -10.52
N ALA A 347 15.40 3.87 -10.26
CA ALA A 347 14.35 3.87 -11.28
C ALA A 347 14.59 4.94 -12.35
N ASN A 348 15.05 6.14 -11.97
CA ASN A 348 15.37 7.22 -12.89
C ASN A 348 16.61 6.90 -13.75
N ILE A 349 17.68 6.34 -13.18
CA ILE A 349 18.87 5.93 -13.96
C ILE A 349 18.44 4.88 -15.00
N ARG A 350 17.67 3.88 -14.57
CA ARG A 350 17.12 2.88 -15.50
C ARG A 350 16.20 3.51 -16.54
N ALA A 351 15.29 4.41 -16.16
CA ALA A 351 14.40 5.10 -17.09
C ALA A 351 15.20 5.84 -18.18
N SER A 352 16.30 6.51 -17.79
CA SER A 352 17.24 7.16 -18.71
C SER A 352 17.82 6.18 -19.72
N SER A 353 18.28 5.01 -19.29
CA SER A 353 18.80 3.96 -20.19
C SER A 353 17.79 3.58 -21.28
N PHE A 354 16.49 3.49 -20.96
CA PHE A 354 15.44 3.12 -21.91
C PHE A 354 14.78 4.32 -22.61
N GLY A 355 15.22 5.55 -22.31
CA GLY A 355 14.64 6.77 -22.87
C GLY A 355 13.21 7.07 -22.40
N ILE A 356 12.90 6.65 -21.16
CA ILE A 356 11.63 6.91 -20.47
C ILE A 356 11.78 8.23 -19.69
N PRO A 357 10.74 9.09 -19.66
CA PRO A 357 10.78 10.31 -18.85
C PRO A 357 11.08 10.04 -17.37
N LEU A 358 11.92 10.89 -16.78
CA LEU A 358 12.26 10.85 -15.36
C LEU A 358 11.13 11.45 -14.52
N HIS A 359 11.05 11.05 -13.26
CA HIS A 359 10.06 11.56 -12.31
C HIS A 359 10.77 12.11 -11.07
N SER A 360 10.11 13.04 -10.39
CA SER A 360 10.56 13.57 -9.10
C SER A 360 10.46 12.51 -7.99
N LEU A 361 11.17 12.74 -6.88
CA LEU A 361 11.10 11.90 -5.68
C LEU A 361 9.66 11.77 -5.16
N PHE A 362 8.90 12.86 -5.20
CA PHE A 362 7.49 12.88 -4.79
C PHE A 362 6.62 11.97 -5.65
N GLU A 363 6.75 12.06 -6.98
CA GLU A 363 5.99 11.21 -7.91
C GLU A 363 6.41 9.74 -7.80
N ALA A 364 7.71 9.48 -7.70
CA ALA A 364 8.25 8.14 -7.53
C ALA A 364 7.77 7.48 -6.24
N LYS A 365 7.75 8.20 -5.10
CA LYS A 365 7.15 7.74 -3.83
C LYS A 365 5.67 7.37 -4.01
N GLY A 366 4.92 8.18 -4.75
CA GLY A 366 3.53 7.93 -5.10
C GLY A 366 3.33 6.60 -5.83
N VAL A 367 4.14 6.35 -6.86
CA VAL A 367 4.09 5.11 -7.66
C VAL A 367 4.58 3.90 -6.85
N ALA A 368 5.70 4.03 -6.14
CA ALA A 368 6.32 2.94 -5.39
C ALA A 368 5.45 2.46 -4.22
N GLY A 369 4.83 3.41 -3.50
CA GLY A 369 3.95 3.16 -2.37
C GLY A 369 2.49 2.90 -2.73
N ASN A 370 2.13 2.82 -4.03
CA ASN A 370 0.75 2.73 -4.50
C ASN A 370 -0.17 3.76 -3.83
N ILE A 371 0.29 5.01 -3.70
CA ILE A 371 -0.40 6.01 -2.88
C ILE A 371 -1.75 6.35 -3.49
N VAL A 372 -2.82 5.94 -2.81
CA VAL A 372 -4.18 6.40 -3.08
C VAL A 372 -4.30 7.81 -2.51
N HIS A 373 -4.52 8.78 -3.39
CA HIS A 373 -4.82 10.15 -2.98
C HIS A 373 -6.01 10.14 -2.01
N ALA A 374 -5.87 10.82 -0.87
CA ALA A 374 -6.90 10.84 0.15
C ALA A 374 -7.15 12.28 0.57
N VAL A 375 -8.41 12.70 0.46
CA VAL A 375 -8.85 14.06 0.76
C VAL A 375 -9.75 14.02 1.98
N ALA A 376 -9.49 14.88 2.97
CA ALA A 376 -10.24 14.91 4.23
C ALA A 376 -11.75 15.13 4.01
N THR A 377 -12.12 16.02 3.08
CA THR A 377 -13.52 16.30 2.75
C THR A 377 -14.24 15.08 2.16
N THR A 378 -13.59 14.34 1.26
CA THR A 378 -14.16 13.10 0.70
C THR A 378 -14.35 12.05 1.79
N ASN A 379 -13.38 11.89 2.70
CA ASN A 379 -13.53 10.97 3.84
C ASN A 379 -14.71 11.37 4.74
N ALA A 380 -14.91 12.67 5.00
CA ALA A 380 -16.02 13.16 5.81
C ALA A 380 -17.40 12.91 5.14
N ILE A 381 -17.50 13.11 3.82
CA ILE A 381 -18.72 12.81 3.05
C ILE A 381 -19.04 11.31 3.15
N ILE A 382 -18.05 10.46 2.89
CA ILE A 382 -18.23 8.99 2.93
C ILE A 382 -18.57 8.53 4.35
N ALA A 383 -17.91 9.03 5.38
CA ALA A 383 -18.25 8.72 6.77
C ALA A 383 -19.68 9.08 7.15
N GLY A 384 -20.18 10.23 6.70
CA GLY A 384 -21.58 10.63 6.88
C GLY A 384 -22.55 9.65 6.20
N LEU A 385 -22.26 9.25 4.96
CA LEU A 385 -23.06 8.27 4.22
C LEU A 385 -23.06 6.89 4.90
N ILE A 386 -21.93 6.44 5.46
CA ILE A 386 -21.85 5.19 6.24
C ILE A 386 -22.84 5.22 7.40
N VAL A 387 -22.85 6.31 8.18
CA VAL A 387 -23.74 6.42 9.35
C VAL A 387 -25.22 6.46 8.93
N ILE A 388 -25.55 7.13 7.82
CA ILE A 388 -26.92 7.13 7.27
C ILE A 388 -27.36 5.71 6.94
N GLU A 389 -26.54 4.93 6.23
CA GLU A 389 -26.87 3.54 5.89
C GLU A 389 -26.90 2.63 7.12
N ALA A 390 -25.99 2.81 8.08
CA ALA A 390 -26.00 2.06 9.34
C ALA A 390 -27.31 2.28 10.13
N ILE A 391 -27.82 3.53 10.18
CA ILE A 391 -29.10 3.83 10.81
C ILE A 391 -30.25 3.11 10.10
N LYS A 392 -30.27 3.07 8.76
CA LYS A 392 -31.29 2.31 8.00
C LYS A 392 -31.20 0.82 8.28
N VAL A 393 -29.98 0.28 8.37
CA VAL A 393 -29.72 -1.12 8.75
C VAL A 393 -30.35 -1.44 10.10
N LEU A 394 -30.11 -0.60 11.12
CA LEU A 394 -30.66 -0.80 12.46
C LEU A 394 -32.20 -0.70 12.52
N LYS A 395 -32.82 0.05 11.62
CA LYS A 395 -34.29 0.10 11.50
C LYS A 395 -34.88 -1.12 10.80
N GLY A 396 -34.06 -1.96 10.16
CA GLY A 396 -34.53 -3.00 9.26
C GLY A 396 -35.21 -2.43 8.01
N ASP A 397 -34.80 -1.24 7.56
CA ASP A 397 -35.41 -0.51 6.45
C ASP A 397 -34.77 -0.87 5.10
N TYR A 398 -34.90 -2.15 4.73
CA TYR A 398 -34.19 -2.74 3.58
C TYR A 398 -34.55 -2.08 2.24
N GLN A 399 -35.75 -1.50 2.12
CA GLN A 399 -36.23 -0.88 0.87
C GLN A 399 -35.51 0.44 0.57
N ASP A 400 -34.98 1.10 1.60
CA ASP A 400 -34.32 2.40 1.48
C ASP A 400 -32.79 2.33 1.48
N TYR A 401 -32.23 1.12 1.47
CA TYR A 401 -30.78 0.93 1.31
C TYR A 401 -30.34 1.44 -0.05
N ARG A 402 -29.21 2.14 -0.10
CA ARG A 402 -28.65 2.64 -1.36
C ARG A 402 -27.15 2.38 -1.42
N MET A 403 -26.68 1.96 -2.59
CA MET A 403 -25.28 2.10 -2.95
C MET A 403 -25.05 3.53 -3.46
N THR A 404 -24.29 4.34 -2.73
CA THR A 404 -24.09 5.76 -3.08
C THR A 404 -22.69 5.99 -3.57
N TYR A 405 -22.55 6.58 -4.76
CA TYR A 405 -21.28 7.01 -5.32
C TYR A 405 -21.10 8.52 -5.13
N CYS A 406 -19.97 8.94 -4.57
CA CYS A 406 -19.50 10.32 -4.56
C CYS A 406 -18.63 10.56 -5.80
N LEU A 407 -19.07 11.48 -6.66
CA LEU A 407 -18.42 11.81 -7.92
C LEU A 407 -17.56 13.08 -7.77
N GLU A 408 -16.54 13.22 -8.62
CA GLU A 408 -15.73 14.44 -8.70
C GLU A 408 -16.46 15.56 -9.44
N HIS A 409 -17.23 15.18 -10.46
CA HIS A 409 -18.07 16.09 -11.23
C HIS A 409 -19.50 15.58 -11.27
N PRO A 410 -20.51 16.47 -11.21
CA PRO A 410 -21.90 16.04 -11.24
C PRO A 410 -22.23 15.23 -12.49
N ALA A 411 -22.80 14.04 -12.32
CA ALA A 411 -23.42 13.28 -13.39
C ALA A 411 -24.93 13.32 -13.20
N ARG A 412 -25.68 13.59 -14.28
CA ARG A 412 -27.15 13.75 -14.20
C ARG A 412 -27.60 14.76 -13.13
N LYS A 413 -26.84 15.85 -12.95
CA LYS A 413 -27.05 16.90 -11.92
C LYS A 413 -26.89 16.43 -10.47
N MET A 414 -26.34 15.25 -10.22
CA MET A 414 -26.07 14.71 -8.88
C MET A 414 -24.58 14.52 -8.66
N LEU A 415 -24.08 14.97 -7.51
CA LEU A 415 -22.71 14.69 -7.05
C LEU A 415 -22.66 13.40 -6.23
N LEU A 416 -23.71 13.17 -5.43
CA LEU A 416 -23.98 11.92 -4.74
C LEU A 416 -25.01 11.15 -5.54
N MET A 417 -24.59 10.06 -6.17
CA MET A 417 -25.42 9.25 -7.05
C MET A 417 -25.85 7.97 -6.33
N PRO A 418 -27.07 7.91 -5.77
CA PRO A 418 -27.60 6.69 -5.18
C PRO A 418 -28.05 5.72 -6.27
N VAL A 419 -27.80 4.45 -6.04
CA VAL A 419 -28.21 3.32 -6.89
C VAL A 419 -28.82 2.27 -5.97
N GLU A 420 -29.79 1.51 -6.48
CA GLU A 420 -30.32 0.36 -5.74
C GLU A 420 -29.22 -0.69 -5.53
N PRO A 421 -29.14 -1.30 -4.33
CA PRO A 421 -28.22 -2.41 -4.10
C PRO A 421 -28.51 -3.57 -5.06
N PHE A 422 -27.46 -4.19 -5.60
CA PHE A 422 -27.61 -5.37 -6.43
C PHE A 422 -28.00 -6.59 -5.60
N GLU A 423 -28.74 -7.52 -6.21
CA GLU A 423 -29.06 -8.83 -5.61
C GLU A 423 -27.81 -9.73 -5.53
N PRO A 424 -27.79 -10.73 -4.62
CA PRO A 424 -26.72 -11.72 -4.56
C PRO A 424 -26.50 -12.43 -5.89
N SER A 425 -25.26 -12.42 -6.38
CA SER A 425 -24.91 -13.14 -7.59
C SER A 425 -24.94 -14.65 -7.35
N LYS A 426 -25.71 -15.37 -8.17
CA LYS A 426 -25.79 -16.84 -8.13
C LYS A 426 -24.48 -17.52 -8.48
N SER A 427 -23.56 -16.84 -9.18
CA SER A 427 -22.23 -17.34 -9.52
C SER A 427 -21.13 -16.90 -8.56
N CYS A 428 -21.47 -16.15 -7.50
CA CYS A 428 -20.47 -15.70 -6.54
C CYS A 428 -19.88 -16.89 -5.77
N TYR A 429 -18.57 -17.09 -5.86
CA TYR A 429 -17.86 -18.18 -5.20
C TYR A 429 -17.77 -18.05 -3.66
N VAL A 430 -18.33 -16.99 -3.09
CA VAL A 430 -18.28 -16.69 -1.65
C VAL A 430 -19.66 -16.76 -1.00
N CYS A 431 -20.65 -16.04 -1.54
CA CYS A 431 -21.97 -15.94 -0.92
C CYS A 431 -23.05 -16.79 -1.62
N SER A 432 -22.73 -17.48 -2.71
CA SER A 432 -23.65 -18.42 -3.35
C SER A 432 -23.37 -19.85 -2.88
N GLU A 433 -24.33 -20.75 -3.07
CA GLU A 433 -24.20 -22.19 -2.83
C GLU A 433 -23.51 -22.92 -4.00
N THR A 434 -23.01 -22.19 -5.01
CA THR A 434 -22.48 -22.77 -6.25
C THR A 434 -21.13 -23.46 -5.99
N PRO A 435 -20.98 -24.75 -6.35
CA PRO A 435 -19.71 -25.46 -6.20
C PRO A 435 -18.64 -24.89 -7.15
N LEU A 436 -17.41 -24.74 -6.64
CA LEU A 436 -16.25 -24.36 -7.44
C LEU A 436 -15.56 -25.60 -8.01
N VAL A 437 -15.13 -25.50 -9.27
CA VAL A 437 -14.34 -26.54 -9.94
C VAL A 437 -12.89 -26.07 -10.04
N LEU A 438 -11.98 -26.83 -9.43
CA LEU A 438 -10.54 -26.59 -9.51
C LEU A 438 -9.91 -27.65 -10.43
N GLU A 439 -9.37 -27.21 -11.57
CA GLU A 439 -8.61 -28.08 -12.47
C GLU A 439 -7.12 -28.00 -12.14
N VAL A 440 -6.54 -29.13 -11.72
CA VAL A 440 -5.12 -29.25 -11.37
C VAL A 440 -4.52 -30.53 -11.94
N ASN A 441 -3.23 -30.48 -12.29
CA ASN A 441 -2.48 -31.68 -12.63
C ASN A 441 -2.07 -32.41 -11.36
N THR A 442 -2.81 -33.47 -11.02
CA THR A 442 -2.62 -34.24 -9.79
C THR A 442 -1.28 -34.97 -9.71
N LYS A 443 -0.50 -35.05 -10.80
CA LYS A 443 0.84 -35.64 -10.81
C LYS A 443 1.94 -34.64 -10.44
N THR A 444 1.74 -33.35 -10.70
CA THR A 444 2.78 -32.31 -10.53
C THR A 444 2.46 -31.33 -9.42
N THR A 445 1.19 -31.05 -9.16
CA THR A 445 0.76 -30.05 -8.17
C THR A 445 0.90 -30.61 -6.75
N LYS A 446 1.67 -29.93 -5.91
CA LYS A 446 1.84 -30.33 -4.50
C LYS A 446 0.70 -29.78 -3.64
N LEU A 447 0.35 -30.49 -2.56
CA LEU A 447 -0.64 -30.02 -1.58
C LEU A 447 -0.30 -28.62 -1.03
N ARG A 448 0.98 -28.36 -0.76
CA ARG A 448 1.46 -27.04 -0.34
C ARG A 448 1.10 -25.95 -1.35
N GLU A 449 1.22 -26.23 -2.65
CA GLU A 449 0.85 -25.26 -3.69
C GLU A 449 -0.65 -25.05 -3.75
N VAL A 450 -1.46 -26.08 -3.55
CA VAL A 450 -2.92 -25.93 -3.45
C VAL A 450 -3.26 -25.04 -2.24
N ILE A 451 -2.65 -25.29 -1.09
CA ILE A 451 -2.90 -24.49 0.12
C ILE A 451 -2.43 -23.05 -0.06
N GLU A 452 -1.20 -22.82 -0.53
CA GLU A 452 -0.60 -21.48 -0.61
C GLU A 452 -1.16 -20.68 -1.79
N LYS A 453 -1.27 -21.27 -2.98
CA LYS A 453 -1.65 -20.55 -4.21
C LYS A 453 -3.16 -20.54 -4.46
N VAL A 454 -3.90 -21.57 -4.05
CA VAL A 454 -5.35 -21.66 -4.28
C VAL A 454 -6.13 -21.26 -3.04
N ILE A 455 -5.94 -21.93 -1.90
CA ILE A 455 -6.76 -21.68 -0.70
C ILE A 455 -6.39 -20.33 -0.05
N LYS A 456 -5.10 -20.06 0.16
CA LYS A 456 -4.61 -18.82 0.74
C LYS A 456 -4.44 -17.69 -0.28
N GLY A 457 -4.13 -18.03 -1.54
CA GLY A 457 -3.92 -17.06 -2.63
C GLY A 457 -5.19 -16.40 -3.17
N LEU A 458 -6.38 -16.96 -2.89
CA LEU A 458 -7.69 -16.32 -3.13
C LEU A 458 -8.13 -15.41 -1.96
N GLY A 459 -7.22 -15.12 -1.01
CA GLY A 459 -7.38 -14.17 0.09
C GLY A 459 -7.49 -12.73 -0.38
#